data_AF-Q3JEK4-F1
#
_entry.id   AF-Q3JEK4-F1
#
_cell.length_a   1.000
_cell.length_b   1.000
_cell.length_c   1.000
_cell.angle_alpha   90.00
_cell.angle_beta   90.00
_cell.angle_gamma   90.00
#
_symmetry.space_group_name_H-M   'P 1'
#
loop_
_entity.id
_entity.type
_entity.pdbx_description
1 polymer ?
#
loop_
_entity_poly.entity_id
_entity_poly.type
_entity_poly.pdbx_seq_one_letter_code
_entity_poly.pdbx_strand_id
1 'polypeptide(L)'
;MIIRLMLSQVRTGIFAMLMLAVFTNPAFGGLIQVDMGATGQDVQAGWFPLTESGGPVAIAADFAAVGTDIIFSSTLDEFQDRGNIAGPLADVIEDFAFERPGPTSLTFSNLAAGLYTLTGYHNDFSFPGQFRFSATAVNGALASDILGAQDIISGTTTPVTSVITFTADGSTDVDVVYTATRLGSVFNGFELERIPATAVPEPTTLALLGLGLAGIRFCRRRNRRPV
;
A
#
# COMPACT_ATOMS: atom_id res chain seq x y z
N MET A 1 6.47 75.79 22.10
CA MET A 1 7.39 74.79 22.72
C MET A 1 6.50 73.67 23.23
N ILE A 2 6.82 72.40 22.92
CA ILE A 2 5.95 71.21 23.06
C ILE A 2 4.90 71.24 21.92
N ILE A 3 4.91 70.39 20.87
CA ILE A 3 4.85 68.92 20.86
C ILE A 3 5.53 68.46 19.56
N ARG A 4 6.70 67.83 19.68
CA ARG A 4 7.45 67.19 18.59
C ARG A 4 7.86 65.82 19.09
N LEU A 5 6.91 64.89 19.27
CA LEU A 5 7.23 63.55 19.76
C LEU A 5 6.09 62.53 19.49
N MET A 6 5.86 62.17 18.22
CA MET A 6 5.14 60.92 17.86
C MET A 6 5.66 60.40 16.51
N LEU A 7 6.94 60.05 16.46
CA LEU A 7 7.58 59.43 15.29
C LEU A 7 8.70 58.50 15.76
N SER A 8 8.32 57.47 16.51
CA SER A 8 9.13 56.30 16.83
C SER A 8 8.18 55.26 17.39
N GLN A 9 8.38 53.97 17.11
CA GLN A 9 7.55 52.80 17.48
C GLN A 9 6.63 52.20 16.38
N VAL A 10 7.11 52.10 15.13
CA VAL A 10 6.58 51.09 14.17
C VAL A 10 7.73 50.31 13.53
N ARG A 11 8.68 49.84 14.35
CA ARG A 11 9.77 48.97 13.91
C ARG A 11 10.05 47.87 14.93
N THR A 12 9.08 46.98 15.13
CA THR A 12 9.34 45.78 15.91
C THR A 12 8.46 44.62 15.43
N GLY A 13 9.08 43.66 14.76
CA GLY A 13 8.70 42.25 14.95
C GLY A 13 7.68 41.63 13.99
N ILE A 14 7.89 41.71 12.66
CA ILE A 14 7.47 40.59 11.81
C ILE A 14 8.60 39.55 11.88
N PHE A 15 8.66 38.81 12.98
CA PHE A 15 9.39 37.55 13.06
C PHE A 15 8.51 36.53 12.33
N ALA A 16 8.77 36.32 11.04
CA ALA A 16 8.19 35.23 10.30
C ALA A 16 8.70 33.93 10.93
N MET A 17 7.89 33.35 11.81
CA MET A 17 8.10 32.03 12.37
C MET A 17 7.85 31.04 11.23
N LEU A 18 8.88 30.77 10.43
CA LEU A 18 8.90 29.66 9.50
C LEU A 18 8.93 28.39 10.36
N MET A 19 7.75 27.92 10.76
CA MET A 19 7.55 26.59 11.32
C MET A 19 7.91 25.61 10.21
N LEU A 20 9.17 25.18 10.19
CA LEU A 20 9.59 23.98 9.48
C LEU A 20 8.89 22.82 10.21
N ALA A 21 7.71 22.44 9.74
CA ALA A 21 7.07 21.21 10.15
C ALA A 21 7.95 20.07 9.65
N VAL A 22 8.86 19.61 10.51
CA VAL A 22 9.53 18.34 10.32
C VAL A 22 8.44 17.29 10.53
N PHE A 23 7.76 16.93 9.46
CA PHE A 23 6.96 15.71 9.44
C PHE A 23 7.95 14.56 9.58
N THR A 24 8.18 14.11 10.82
CA THR A 24 8.79 12.81 11.05
C THR A 24 7.76 11.80 10.56
N ASN A 25 7.87 11.40 9.30
CA ASN A 25 7.15 10.25 8.78
C ASN A 25 7.67 9.07 9.60
N PRO A 26 6.87 8.45 10.49
CA PRO A 26 7.33 7.25 11.16
C PRO A 26 7.58 6.21 10.05
N ALA A 27 8.84 5.80 9.92
CA ALA A 27 9.24 4.78 8.96
C ALA A 27 8.70 3.43 9.43
N PHE A 28 7.45 3.15 9.11
CA PHE A 28 6.90 1.81 9.18
C PHE A 28 6.59 1.37 7.76
N GLY A 29 7.57 0.70 7.13
CA GLY A 29 7.29 -0.27 6.09
C GLY A 29 6.64 -1.47 6.80
N GLY A 30 5.32 -1.40 6.99
CA GLY A 30 4.56 -2.55 7.45
C GLY A 30 4.56 -3.58 6.32
N LEU A 31 4.84 -4.83 6.67
CA LEU A 31 4.54 -5.98 5.83
C LEU A 31 3.40 -6.73 6.51
N ILE A 32 2.34 -6.98 5.77
CA ILE A 32 1.24 -7.83 6.21
C ILE A 32 1.33 -9.11 5.40
N GLN A 33 1.26 -10.24 6.08
CA GLN A 33 1.31 -11.56 5.44
C GLN A 33 0.09 -12.35 5.91
N VAL A 34 -0.67 -12.89 4.98
CA VAL A 34 -1.96 -13.55 5.23
C VAL A 34 -1.97 -14.88 4.53
N ASP A 35 -2.33 -15.92 5.28
CA ASP A 35 -2.41 -17.29 4.82
C ASP A 35 -3.87 -17.75 4.74
N MET A 36 -4.22 -18.49 3.70
CA MET A 36 -5.56 -19.02 3.45
C MET A 36 -5.76 -20.37 4.16
N GLY A 37 -5.40 -20.44 5.43
CA GLY A 37 -5.69 -21.57 6.32
C GLY A 37 -7.04 -21.40 7.03
N ALA A 38 -7.94 -22.37 6.86
CA ALA A 38 -9.22 -22.47 7.55
C ALA A 38 -9.08 -23.00 8.99
N THR A 39 -10.19 -23.01 9.74
CA THR A 39 -10.21 -23.60 11.10
C THR A 39 -9.80 -25.08 11.06
N GLY A 40 -8.65 -25.39 11.67
CA GLY A 40 -8.09 -26.75 11.72
C GLY A 40 -7.05 -27.06 10.64
N GLN A 41 -6.69 -26.08 9.81
CA GLN A 41 -5.56 -26.12 8.88
C GLN A 41 -4.32 -25.49 9.53
N ASP A 42 -3.14 -25.81 9.00
CA ASP A 42 -1.88 -25.23 9.45
C ASP A 42 -1.74 -23.82 8.85
N VAL A 43 -1.14 -22.91 9.61
CA VAL A 43 -0.98 -21.51 9.21
C VAL A 43 0.50 -21.22 9.20
N GLN A 44 0.97 -20.63 8.11
CA GLN A 44 2.36 -20.26 7.93
C GLN A 44 2.86 -19.46 9.11
N ALA A 45 3.92 -19.96 9.73
CA ALA A 45 4.50 -19.34 10.91
C ALA A 45 4.79 -17.85 10.67
N GLY A 46 4.15 -16.98 11.46
CA GLY A 46 4.27 -15.52 11.37
C GLY A 46 3.24 -14.83 10.48
N TRP A 47 2.36 -15.57 9.81
CA TRP A 47 1.30 -15.05 8.95
C TRP A 47 -0.03 -14.99 9.71
N PHE A 48 -0.92 -14.09 9.28
CA PHE A 48 -2.27 -14.01 9.81
C PHE A 48 -3.15 -15.08 9.13
N PRO A 49 -3.95 -15.83 9.90
CA PRO A 49 -4.86 -16.80 9.34
C PRO A 49 -6.11 -16.13 8.78
N LEU A 50 -6.68 -16.72 7.73
CA LEU A 50 -7.94 -16.28 7.14
C LEU A 50 -9.00 -17.39 7.25
N THR A 51 -9.64 -17.46 8.42
CA THR A 51 -10.28 -18.70 8.89
C THR A 51 -11.77 -18.87 8.58
N GLU A 52 -12.42 -17.98 7.82
CA GLU A 52 -13.88 -18.03 7.65
C GLU A 52 -14.36 -17.90 6.20
N SER A 53 -15.20 -18.86 5.78
CA SER A 53 -15.93 -18.84 4.52
C SER A 53 -17.05 -17.79 4.56
N GLY A 54 -17.09 -16.90 3.57
CA GLY A 54 -18.28 -16.11 3.24
C GLY A 54 -18.53 -14.85 4.10
N GLY A 55 -17.51 -14.33 4.79
CA GLY A 55 -17.62 -13.07 5.53
C GLY A 55 -16.36 -12.21 5.44
N PRO A 56 -16.48 -10.89 5.68
CA PRO A 56 -15.32 -10.03 5.84
C PRO A 56 -14.44 -10.51 7.00
N VAL A 57 -13.18 -10.85 6.74
CA VAL A 57 -12.18 -11.11 7.79
C VAL A 57 -11.43 -9.81 8.07
N ALA A 58 -11.58 -9.29 9.28
CA ALA A 58 -10.85 -8.13 9.76
C ALA A 58 -9.50 -8.57 10.34
N ILE A 59 -8.41 -8.21 9.66
CA ILE A 59 -7.04 -8.39 10.17
C ILE A 59 -6.60 -7.05 10.75
N ALA A 60 -6.52 -6.99 12.08
CA ALA A 60 -6.00 -5.84 12.80
C ALA A 60 -4.46 -5.78 12.64
N ALA A 61 -3.99 -5.10 11.59
CA ALA A 61 -2.58 -4.95 11.30
C ALA A 61 -2.25 -3.49 11.05
N ASP A 62 -1.30 -2.94 11.81
CA ASP A 62 -1.09 -1.50 11.91
C ASP A 62 -0.07 -0.98 10.90
N PHE A 63 -0.55 -0.31 9.84
CA PHE A 63 0.28 0.59 9.03
C PHE A 63 0.44 2.00 9.66
N ALA A 64 -0.10 2.19 10.88
CA ALA A 64 -0.04 3.33 11.81
C ALA A 64 -0.76 4.63 11.41
N ALA A 65 -1.95 4.87 12.00
CA ALA A 65 -2.42 6.12 12.66
C ALA A 65 -3.94 6.16 12.89
N VAL A 66 -4.72 5.36 12.16
CA VAL A 66 -6.18 5.29 12.25
C VAL A 66 -6.54 3.82 12.19
N GLY A 67 -7.27 3.31 13.21
CA GLY A 67 -7.52 1.88 13.42
C GLY A 67 -7.64 1.05 12.15
N THR A 68 -6.75 0.09 11.98
CA THR A 68 -6.53 -0.63 10.73
C THR A 68 -7.04 -2.06 10.83
N ASP A 69 -8.36 -2.19 10.74
CA ASP A 69 -8.95 -3.46 10.33
C ASP A 69 -8.83 -3.54 8.81
N ILE A 70 -7.93 -4.39 8.30
CA ILE A 70 -7.96 -4.78 6.90
C ILE A 70 -9.11 -5.76 6.75
N ILE A 71 -10.16 -5.33 6.08
CA ILE A 71 -11.34 -6.16 5.83
C ILE A 71 -11.15 -6.88 4.50
N PHE A 72 -10.70 -8.13 4.55
CA PHE A 72 -10.73 -9.02 3.41
C PHE A 72 -12.16 -9.52 3.21
N SER A 73 -12.79 -9.21 2.09
CA SER A 73 -14.02 -9.89 1.66
C SER A 73 -13.77 -10.56 0.33
N SER A 74 -14.04 -11.87 0.29
CA SER A 74 -13.89 -12.67 -0.91
C SER A 74 -15.17 -13.45 -1.20
N THR A 75 -15.40 -13.75 -2.48
CA THR A 75 -16.48 -14.63 -2.91
C THR A 75 -16.09 -16.10 -2.92
N LEU A 76 -14.84 -16.45 -2.56
CA LEU A 76 -14.28 -17.81 -2.62
C LEU A 76 -15.22 -18.85 -2.00
N ASP A 77 -15.67 -19.77 -2.85
CA ASP A 77 -16.69 -20.78 -2.55
C ASP A 77 -16.19 -21.89 -1.60
N GLU A 78 -14.92 -22.29 -1.71
CA GLU A 78 -14.45 -23.55 -1.12
C GLU A 78 -12.98 -23.45 -0.64
N PHE A 79 -12.70 -23.96 0.56
CA PHE A 79 -11.33 -24.15 1.08
C PHE A 79 -10.88 -25.59 0.85
N GLN A 80 -9.62 -25.79 0.46
CA GLN A 80 -9.00 -27.11 0.34
C GLN A 80 -7.68 -27.16 1.12
N ASP A 81 -7.53 -28.25 1.88
CA ASP A 81 -6.28 -28.70 2.47
C ASP A 81 -5.69 -29.79 1.56
N ARG A 82 -4.45 -29.61 1.13
CA ARG A 82 -3.73 -30.59 0.32
C ARG A 82 -2.76 -31.48 1.10
N GLY A 83 -2.72 -31.31 2.42
CA GLY A 83 -1.89 -32.02 3.37
C GLY A 83 -0.48 -31.47 3.43
N ASN A 84 0.14 -31.69 4.59
CA ASN A 84 1.45 -31.15 4.94
C ASN A 84 2.54 -31.48 3.91
N ILE A 85 3.17 -30.44 3.40
CA ILE A 85 4.38 -30.51 2.59
C ILE A 85 5.58 -29.95 3.37
N ALA A 86 6.79 -30.10 2.82
CA ALA A 86 8.00 -29.55 3.41
C ALA A 86 8.50 -28.35 2.59
N GLY A 87 8.87 -27.26 3.27
CA GLY A 87 9.39 -26.07 2.60
C GLY A 87 9.28 -24.81 3.44
N PRO A 88 9.88 -23.69 3.00
CA PRO A 88 9.82 -22.41 3.71
C PRO A 88 8.45 -21.72 3.65
N LEU A 89 7.60 -22.11 2.69
CA LEU A 89 6.22 -21.63 2.53
C LEU A 89 5.24 -22.81 2.49
N ALA A 90 5.56 -23.91 3.19
CA ALA A 90 4.80 -25.17 3.08
C ALA A 90 3.31 -24.97 3.34
N ASP A 91 2.99 -24.32 4.46
CA ASP A 91 1.63 -24.10 4.93
C ASP A 91 0.85 -23.21 3.93
N VAL A 92 1.48 -22.16 3.38
CA VAL A 92 0.87 -21.35 2.30
C VAL A 92 0.58 -22.21 1.07
N ILE A 93 1.48 -23.12 0.67
CA ILE A 93 1.39 -23.82 -0.62
C ILE A 93 0.31 -24.90 -0.61
N GLU A 94 0.03 -25.50 0.54
CA GLU A 94 -0.90 -26.62 0.67
C GLU A 94 -2.35 -26.18 0.90
N ASP A 95 -2.54 -25.06 1.60
CA ASP A 95 -3.85 -24.52 1.88
C ASP A 95 -4.23 -23.45 0.87
N PHE A 96 -5.45 -23.56 0.35
CA PHE A 96 -5.99 -22.56 -0.53
C PHE A 96 -7.50 -22.46 -0.46
N ALA A 97 -7.97 -21.28 -0.78
CA ALA A 97 -9.34 -21.03 -1.16
C ALA A 97 -9.43 -21.04 -2.69
N PHE A 98 -10.51 -21.60 -3.23
CA PHE A 98 -10.78 -21.54 -4.66
C PHE A 98 -12.19 -21.08 -4.99
N GLU A 99 -12.30 -20.35 -6.09
CA GLU A 99 -13.58 -19.94 -6.68
C GLU A 99 -13.81 -20.75 -7.94
N ARG A 100 -15.07 -21.05 -8.25
CA ARG A 100 -15.48 -21.45 -9.60
C ARG A 100 -15.14 -20.34 -10.62
N PRO A 101 -15.27 -20.56 -11.94
CA PRO A 101 -15.01 -19.49 -12.89
C PRO A 101 -15.83 -18.22 -12.57
N GLY A 102 -15.15 -17.13 -12.22
CA GLY A 102 -15.77 -15.90 -11.73
C GLY A 102 -14.73 -14.88 -11.25
N PRO A 103 -15.17 -13.66 -10.89
CA PRO A 103 -14.32 -12.68 -10.24
C PRO A 103 -14.20 -12.96 -8.74
N THR A 104 -12.98 -12.97 -8.23
CA THR A 104 -12.67 -12.93 -6.80
C THR A 104 -12.13 -11.54 -6.46
N SER A 105 -12.69 -10.86 -5.47
CA SER A 105 -12.20 -9.55 -5.01
C SER A 105 -11.43 -9.67 -3.70
N LEU A 106 -10.42 -8.82 -3.54
CA LEU A 106 -9.80 -8.48 -2.27
C LEU A 106 -10.12 -7.00 -1.99
N THR A 107 -10.81 -6.71 -0.89
CA THR A 107 -11.00 -5.34 -0.45
C THR A 107 -10.00 -5.01 0.64
N PHE A 108 -9.43 -3.81 0.59
CA PHE A 108 -8.56 -3.28 1.64
C PHE A 108 -9.14 -1.95 2.10
N SER A 109 -9.71 -1.95 3.30
CA SER A 109 -10.28 -0.77 3.93
C SER A 109 -9.27 -0.10 4.86
N ASN A 110 -9.45 1.20 5.10
CA ASN A 110 -8.65 1.99 6.05
C ASN A 110 -7.13 2.01 5.76
N LEU A 111 -6.72 1.82 4.51
CA LEU A 111 -5.32 2.00 4.13
C LEU A 111 -4.92 3.46 4.28
N ALA A 112 -3.77 3.73 4.89
CA ALA A 112 -3.20 5.07 4.88
C ALA A 112 -2.87 5.51 3.44
N ALA A 113 -2.89 6.81 3.16
CA ALA A 113 -2.47 7.30 1.85
C ALA A 113 -1.02 6.88 1.54
N GLY A 114 -0.78 6.30 0.37
CA GLY A 114 0.54 5.79 0.01
C GLY A 114 0.54 4.81 -1.16
N LEU A 115 1.75 4.43 -1.56
CA LEU A 115 1.98 3.41 -2.58
C LEU A 115 2.11 2.04 -1.90
N TYR A 116 1.47 1.03 -2.47
CA TYR A 116 1.43 -0.33 -1.95
C TYR A 116 1.81 -1.34 -3.03
N THR A 117 2.45 -2.43 -2.60
CA THR A 117 2.67 -3.63 -3.39
C THR A 117 1.91 -4.78 -2.76
N LEU A 118 1.06 -5.43 -3.54
CA LEU A 118 0.36 -6.66 -3.18
C LEU A 118 1.00 -7.83 -3.94
N THR A 119 1.50 -8.82 -3.20
CA THR A 119 2.01 -10.08 -3.73
C THR A 119 1.02 -11.20 -3.38
N GLY A 120 0.26 -11.72 -4.34
CA GLY A 120 -0.62 -12.88 -4.13
C GLY A 120 0.10 -14.19 -4.40
N TYR A 121 -0.18 -15.24 -3.64
CA TYR A 121 0.38 -16.58 -3.79
C TYR A 121 -0.66 -17.54 -4.35
N HIS A 122 -0.23 -18.38 -5.30
CA HIS A 122 -1.11 -19.25 -6.05
C HIS A 122 -0.43 -20.60 -6.31
N ASN A 123 -1.05 -21.68 -5.84
CA ASN A 123 -0.64 -23.05 -6.07
C ASN A 123 -1.80 -24.03 -5.82
N ASP A 124 -1.97 -24.95 -6.76
CA ASP A 124 -2.68 -26.21 -6.55
C ASP A 124 -1.93 -27.27 -7.37
N PHE A 125 -1.22 -28.16 -6.67
CA PHE A 125 -0.42 -29.19 -7.31
C PHE A 125 -1.25 -30.33 -7.90
N SER A 126 -2.53 -30.45 -7.54
CA SER A 126 -3.44 -31.45 -8.11
C SER A 126 -3.96 -31.04 -9.50
N PHE A 127 -3.90 -29.75 -9.81
CA PHE A 127 -4.44 -29.18 -11.05
C PHE A 127 -3.43 -28.22 -11.73
N PRO A 128 -2.31 -28.74 -12.27
CA PRO A 128 -1.27 -27.90 -12.84
C PRO A 128 -1.72 -27.16 -14.12
N GLY A 129 -1.35 -25.89 -14.25
CA GLY A 129 -1.53 -25.10 -15.47
C GLY A 129 -2.95 -24.64 -15.79
N GLN A 130 -3.83 -24.58 -14.79
CA GLN A 130 -5.27 -24.38 -15.01
C GLN A 130 -5.79 -22.98 -14.65
N PHE A 131 -5.00 -22.15 -13.98
CA PHE A 131 -5.48 -20.88 -13.41
C PHE A 131 -4.81 -19.69 -14.11
N ARG A 132 -5.63 -18.90 -14.80
CA ARG A 132 -5.21 -17.61 -15.35
C ARG A 132 -5.93 -16.53 -14.59
N PHE A 133 -5.17 -15.58 -14.04
CA PHE A 133 -5.71 -14.47 -13.29
C PHE A 133 -5.38 -13.17 -13.99
N SER A 134 -6.33 -12.25 -13.98
CA SER A 134 -6.06 -10.84 -14.26
C SER A 134 -6.56 -10.03 -13.10
N ALA A 135 -5.68 -9.21 -12.53
CA ALA A 135 -6.12 -8.04 -11.81
C ALA A 135 -6.76 -7.10 -12.85
N THR A 136 -8.00 -6.66 -12.63
CA THR A 136 -8.77 -5.95 -13.68
C THR A 136 -9.19 -4.55 -13.28
N ALA A 137 -9.27 -4.27 -11.98
CA ALA A 137 -9.55 -2.95 -11.46
C ALA A 137 -8.97 -2.81 -10.06
N VAL A 138 -8.65 -1.56 -9.73
CA VAL A 138 -8.47 -1.10 -8.35
C VAL A 138 -9.38 0.11 -8.17
N ASN A 139 -10.58 -0.09 -7.62
CA ASN A 139 -11.43 1.06 -7.24
C ASN A 139 -10.76 1.81 -6.07
N GLY A 140 -10.95 3.13 -6.00
CA GLY A 140 -10.32 3.94 -4.94
C GLY A 140 -8.80 4.16 -5.08
N ALA A 141 -8.17 3.63 -6.13
CA ALA A 141 -6.75 3.80 -6.38
C ALA A 141 -6.43 4.23 -7.81
N LEU A 142 -5.31 4.93 -7.97
CA LEU A 142 -4.64 5.03 -9.26
C LEU A 142 -3.73 3.81 -9.38
N ALA A 143 -4.18 2.77 -10.08
CA ALA A 143 -3.34 1.63 -10.42
C ALA A 143 -2.36 2.06 -11.53
N SER A 144 -1.06 2.10 -11.21
CA SER A 144 -0.03 2.45 -12.20
C SER A 144 0.45 1.24 -13.00
N ASP A 145 0.37 0.04 -12.43
CA ASP A 145 0.79 -1.21 -13.06
C ASP A 145 -0.15 -2.35 -12.66
N ILE A 146 -1.28 -2.45 -13.35
CA ILE A 146 -1.91 -3.75 -13.57
C ILE A 146 -1.07 -4.39 -14.68
N LEU A 147 0.03 -5.06 -14.32
CA LEU A 147 0.74 -5.91 -15.27
C LEU A 147 -0.27 -6.96 -15.72
N GLY A 148 -0.69 -6.86 -17.00
CA GLY A 148 -1.84 -7.58 -17.54
C GLY A 148 -1.83 -9.09 -17.23
N ALA A 149 -3.02 -9.69 -17.26
CA ALA A 149 -3.31 -11.10 -17.00
C ALA A 149 -2.06 -12.02 -16.88
N GLN A 150 -1.67 -12.36 -15.66
CA GLN A 150 -0.59 -13.30 -15.43
C GLN A 150 -1.11 -14.74 -15.64
N ASP A 151 -0.52 -15.44 -16.61
CA ASP A 151 -0.71 -16.88 -16.77
C ASP A 151 0.07 -17.57 -15.66
N ILE A 152 -0.62 -17.92 -14.58
CA ILE A 152 -0.02 -18.53 -13.40
C ILE A 152 -0.15 -20.05 -13.51
N ILE A 153 0.95 -20.72 -13.85
CA ILE A 153 1.00 -22.18 -13.90
C ILE A 153 1.20 -22.70 -12.48
N SER A 154 0.11 -23.03 -11.78
CA SER A 154 0.13 -23.85 -10.56
C SER A 154 0.69 -25.24 -10.86
N GLY A 155 1.11 -25.99 -9.84
CA GLY A 155 1.52 -27.39 -10.07
C GLY A 155 2.80 -27.86 -9.40
N THR A 156 3.46 -27.01 -8.61
CA THR A 156 4.81 -27.30 -8.11
C THR A 156 4.89 -27.15 -6.59
N THR A 157 6.02 -27.54 -6.01
CA THR A 157 6.33 -27.29 -4.59
C THR A 157 6.76 -25.85 -4.32
N THR A 158 6.64 -24.97 -5.31
CA THR A 158 6.94 -23.54 -5.22
C THR A 158 5.70 -22.77 -5.68
N PRO A 159 5.17 -21.84 -4.87
CA PRO A 159 3.99 -21.08 -5.27
C PRO A 159 4.38 -20.10 -6.37
N VAL A 160 3.46 -19.85 -7.28
CA VAL A 160 3.61 -18.76 -8.24
C VAL A 160 2.99 -17.51 -7.63
N THR A 161 3.59 -16.36 -7.89
CA THR A 161 3.12 -15.09 -7.34
C THR A 161 2.52 -14.17 -8.40
N SER A 162 1.49 -13.42 -8.02
CA SER A 162 1.01 -12.23 -8.73
C SER A 162 1.50 -10.98 -8.01
N VAL A 163 1.86 -9.92 -8.73
CA VAL A 163 2.32 -8.66 -8.12
C VAL A 163 1.54 -7.49 -8.71
N ILE A 164 0.96 -6.66 -7.83
CA ILE A 164 0.15 -5.50 -8.19
C ILE A 164 0.65 -4.30 -7.38
N THR A 165 0.81 -3.16 -8.05
CA THR A 165 1.13 -1.89 -7.39
C THR A 165 -0.02 -0.90 -7.53
N PHE A 166 -0.45 -0.33 -6.42
CA PHE A 166 -1.55 0.64 -6.38
C PHE A 166 -1.28 1.77 -5.38
N THR A 167 -1.90 2.93 -5.60
CA THR A 167 -1.84 4.06 -4.66
C THR A 167 -3.17 4.21 -3.93
N ALA A 168 -3.18 4.03 -2.60
CA ALA A 168 -4.34 4.34 -1.76
C ALA A 168 -4.39 5.85 -1.46
N ASP A 169 -5.59 6.43 -1.44
CA ASP A 169 -5.80 7.86 -1.17
C ASP A 169 -5.98 8.19 0.33
N GLY A 170 -6.11 7.17 1.18
CA GLY A 170 -6.36 7.34 2.62
C GLY A 170 -7.83 7.51 3.01
N SER A 171 -8.75 7.51 2.04
CA SER A 171 -10.17 7.81 2.26
C SER A 171 -11.15 6.86 1.57
N THR A 172 -10.68 6.07 0.61
CA THR A 172 -11.48 5.09 -0.13
C THR A 172 -10.88 3.70 0.01
N ASP A 173 -11.77 2.71 0.05
CA ASP A 173 -11.38 1.31 0.03
C ASP A 173 -10.76 0.96 -1.33
N VAL A 174 -9.79 0.06 -1.28
CA VAL A 174 -9.07 -0.44 -2.44
C VAL A 174 -9.59 -1.83 -2.76
N ASP A 175 -10.25 -1.99 -3.92
CA ASP A 175 -10.77 -3.28 -4.38
C ASP A 175 -9.90 -3.88 -5.48
N VAL A 176 -9.17 -4.96 -5.19
CA VAL A 176 -8.39 -5.71 -6.18
C VAL A 176 -9.21 -6.90 -6.71
N VAL A 177 -9.56 -6.89 -7.99
CA VAL A 177 -10.38 -7.95 -8.61
C VAL A 177 -9.54 -8.88 -9.47
N TYR A 178 -9.46 -10.15 -9.06
CA TYR A 178 -8.88 -11.27 -9.80
C TYR A 178 -9.96 -11.98 -10.63
N THR A 179 -9.80 -12.07 -11.95
CA THR A 179 -10.75 -12.81 -12.80
C THR A 179 -10.14 -14.11 -13.33
N ALA A 180 -10.84 -15.22 -13.09
CA ALA A 180 -10.55 -16.55 -13.63
C ALA A 180 -11.25 -16.80 -14.98
N THR A 181 -10.58 -17.48 -15.92
CA THR A 181 -11.11 -17.66 -17.30
C THR A 181 -11.51 -19.08 -17.69
N ARG A 182 -11.09 -20.13 -16.96
CA ARG A 182 -11.35 -21.53 -17.35
C ARG A 182 -11.93 -22.42 -16.25
N LEU A 183 -11.21 -22.59 -15.14
CA LEU A 183 -11.56 -23.60 -14.13
C LEU A 183 -11.71 -23.04 -12.72
N GLY A 184 -11.32 -21.79 -12.49
CA GLY A 184 -11.44 -21.12 -11.21
C GLY A 184 -10.27 -20.21 -10.91
N SER A 185 -10.27 -19.65 -9.70
CA SER A 185 -9.15 -18.91 -9.12
C SER A 185 -8.71 -19.64 -7.86
N VAL A 186 -7.43 -20.00 -7.76
CA VAL A 186 -6.80 -20.51 -6.54
C VAL A 186 -6.05 -19.39 -5.84
N PHE A 187 -6.25 -19.27 -4.53
CA PHE A 187 -5.60 -18.27 -3.70
C PHE A 187 -5.11 -18.91 -2.41
N ASN A 188 -3.81 -18.84 -2.18
CA ASN A 188 -3.13 -19.48 -1.06
C ASN A 188 -2.80 -18.51 0.06
N GLY A 189 -2.55 -17.25 -0.29
CA GLY A 189 -2.14 -16.24 0.66
C GLY A 189 -1.68 -14.97 -0.04
N PHE A 190 -1.37 -13.94 0.72
CA PHE A 190 -0.85 -12.70 0.16
C PHE A 190 0.06 -11.95 1.12
N GLU A 191 0.89 -11.10 0.53
CA GLU A 191 1.66 -10.09 1.22
C GLU A 191 1.22 -8.69 0.76
N LEU A 192 1.02 -7.78 1.70
CA LEU A 192 0.79 -6.37 1.41
C LEU A 192 1.88 -5.54 2.06
N GLU A 193 2.68 -4.87 1.23
CA GLU A 193 3.76 -3.99 1.65
C GLU A 193 3.44 -2.55 1.29
N ARG A 194 3.56 -1.64 2.26
CA ARG A 194 3.54 -0.21 1.97
C ARG A 194 4.93 0.22 1.50
N ILE A 195 5.04 0.64 0.24
CA ILE A 195 6.28 1.21 -0.28
C ILE A 195 6.51 2.56 0.41
N PRO A 196 7.61 2.72 1.17
CA PRO A 196 7.91 3.99 1.79
C PRO A 196 7.99 5.06 0.72
N ALA A 197 7.31 6.18 0.94
CA ALA A 197 7.59 7.37 0.15
C ALA A 197 9.08 7.67 0.35
N THR A 198 9.91 7.35 -0.65
CA THR A 198 11.27 7.84 -0.65
C THR A 198 11.12 9.34 -0.52
N ALA A 199 11.71 9.92 0.53
CA ALA A 199 11.75 11.36 0.66
C ALA A 199 12.47 11.83 -0.60
N VAL A 200 11.70 12.25 -1.60
CA VAL A 200 12.24 12.84 -2.81
C VAL A 200 13.07 13.96 -2.26
N PRO A 201 14.40 13.92 -2.43
CA PRO A 201 15.22 15.01 -1.94
C PRO A 201 14.56 16.28 -2.48
N GLU A 202 14.41 17.30 -1.65
CA GLU A 202 13.93 18.60 -2.11
C GLU A 202 15.09 19.51 -2.61
N PRO A 203 16.20 19.05 -3.24
CA PRO A 203 17.35 19.90 -3.45
C PRO A 203 17.02 20.96 -4.48
N THR A 204 16.06 20.73 -5.39
CA THR A 204 15.64 21.72 -6.38
C THR A 204 14.72 22.77 -5.79
N THR A 205 13.73 22.41 -4.97
CA THR A 205 12.79 23.37 -4.38
C THR A 205 13.49 24.28 -3.39
N LEU A 206 14.36 23.73 -2.54
CA LEU A 206 15.16 24.51 -1.59
C LEU A 206 16.24 25.33 -2.31
N ALA A 207 16.89 24.79 -3.34
CA ALA A 207 17.84 25.57 -4.14
C ALA A 207 17.15 26.71 -4.89
N LEU A 208 15.97 26.47 -5.48
CA LEU A 208 15.18 27.50 -6.17
C LEU A 208 14.67 28.56 -5.20
N LEU A 209 14.22 28.16 -4.01
CA LEU A 209 13.84 29.10 -2.95
C LEU A 209 15.05 29.94 -2.52
N GLY A 210 16.22 29.31 -2.32
CA GLY A 210 17.47 29.99 -1.99
C GLY A 210 17.92 30.98 -3.07
N LEU A 211 17.86 30.58 -4.34
CA LEU A 211 18.16 31.42 -5.51
C LEU A 211 17.17 32.59 -5.62
N GLY A 212 15.88 32.34 -5.42
CA GLY A 212 14.84 33.37 -5.42
C GLY A 212 15.10 34.44 -4.36
N LEU A 213 15.40 34.01 -3.11
CA LEU A 213 15.72 34.92 -2.02
C LEU A 213 17.03 35.71 -2.26
N ALA A 214 18.05 35.05 -2.83
CA ALA A 214 19.30 35.71 -3.21
C ALA A 214 19.07 36.78 -4.30
N GLY A 215 18.25 36.47 -5.31
CA GLY A 215 17.84 37.40 -6.37
C GLY A 215 17.11 38.63 -5.82
N ILE A 216 16.14 38.44 -4.91
CA ILE A 216 15.42 39.56 -4.27
C ILE A 216 16.37 40.47 -3.49
N ARG A 217 17.34 39.88 -2.75
CA ARG A 217 18.34 40.66 -2.01
C ARG A 217 19.25 41.47 -2.94
N PHE A 218 19.65 40.89 -4.07
CA PHE A 218 20.45 41.58 -5.08
C PHE A 218 19.69 42.75 -5.71
N CYS A 219 18.43 42.55 -6.11
CA CYS A 219 17.57 43.60 -6.67
C CYS A 219 17.35 44.76 -5.68
N ARG A 220 17.17 44.49 -4.38
CA ARG A 220 17.03 45.55 -3.36
C ARG A 220 18.29 46.39 -3.17
N ARG A 221 19.49 45.84 -3.38
CA ARG A 221 20.76 46.60 -3.28
C ARG A 221 20.91 47.61 -4.41
N ARG A 222 20.48 47.27 -5.63
CA ARG A 222 20.63 48.13 -6.81
C ARG A 222 19.78 49.41 -6.75
N ASN A 223 18.67 49.40 -6.00
CA ASN A 223 17.76 50.54 -5.87
C ASN A 223 18.14 51.55 -4.78
N ARG A 224 19.19 51.32 -3.99
CA ARG A 224 19.71 52.34 -3.05
C ARG A 224 20.73 53.21 -3.78
N ARG A 225 20.26 54.27 -4.44
CA ARG A 225 21.17 55.32 -4.93
C ARG A 225 21.78 56.07 -3.72
N PRO A 226 23.09 56.35 -3.73
CA PRO A 226 23.68 57.24 -2.73
C PRO A 226 23.04 58.63 -2.88
N VAL A 227 22.52 59.15 -1.77
CA VAL A 227 22.09 60.55 -1.62
C VAL A 227 23.20 61.28 -0.90
#